data_AF-A0A833YZI2-F1
#
_entry.id   AF-A0A833YZI2-F1
#
_cell.length_a   1.000
_cell.length_b   1.000
_cell.length_c   1.000
_cell.angle_alpha   90.00
_cell.angle_beta   90.00
_cell.angle_gamma   90.00
#
_symmetry.space_group_name_H-M   'P 1'
#
loop_
_entity.id
_entity.type
_entity.pdbx_description
1 polymer ?
#
loop_
_entity_poly.entity_id
_entity_poly.type
_entity_poly.pdbx_seq_one_letter_code
_entity_poly.pdbx_strand_id
1 'polypeptide(L)'
;MFDKVQFSNKSANMDHWQQRFPTHVKDVATVCRQLAEKRMLDPSIKGTFHWSGNEQMTKYEMACAIADAFNLPISHLRPVSTRHLKPRFSQAQSHRCSAYCR
;
A
#
# COMPACT_ATOMS: atom_id res chain seq x y z
N MET A 1 -7.72 9.08 -3.16
CA MET A 1 -6.54 8.83 -4.02
C MET A 1 -6.99 8.68 -5.46
N PHE A 2 -7.98 7.82 -5.71
CA PHE A 2 -8.58 7.62 -7.02
C PHE A 2 -9.06 8.91 -7.71
N ASP A 3 -9.80 9.79 -7.02
CA ASP A 3 -10.25 11.08 -7.59
C ASP A 3 -9.10 11.93 -8.15
N LYS A 4 -7.96 11.94 -7.45
CA LYS A 4 -6.78 12.69 -7.88
C LYS A 4 -6.14 12.08 -9.13
N VAL A 5 -6.30 10.79 -9.37
CA VAL A 5 -5.84 10.12 -10.60
C VAL A 5 -6.81 10.43 -11.74
N GLN A 6 -8.11 10.35 -11.48
CA GLN A 6 -9.16 10.53 -12.49
C GLN A 6 -9.29 11.98 -12.98
N PHE A 7 -9.20 12.98 -12.10
CA PHE A 7 -9.42 14.38 -12.46
C PHE A 7 -8.10 15.11 -12.75
N SER A 8 -7.81 15.35 -14.03
CA SER A 8 -6.59 16.02 -14.52
C SER A 8 -6.67 17.55 -14.56
N ASN A 9 -7.82 18.14 -14.25
CA ASN A 9 -8.04 19.59 -14.24
C ASN A 9 -7.31 20.33 -13.10
N LYS A 10 -6.74 19.60 -12.14
CA LYS A 10 -6.01 20.18 -11.01
C LYS A 10 -4.76 19.38 -10.68
N SER A 11 -3.66 20.09 -10.44
CA SER A 11 -2.44 19.46 -9.95
C SER A 11 -2.67 18.78 -8.59
N ALA A 12 -2.20 17.55 -8.45
CA ALA A 12 -2.41 16.74 -7.27
C ALA A 12 -1.07 16.26 -6.67
N ASN A 13 -0.76 16.75 -5.47
CA ASN A 13 0.37 16.26 -4.69
C ASN A 13 0.10 14.82 -4.21
N MET A 14 1.06 13.93 -4.48
CA MET A 14 1.08 12.53 -4.08
C MET A 14 2.35 12.24 -3.27
N ASP A 15 2.19 11.49 -2.18
CA ASP A 15 3.33 11.09 -1.34
C ASP A 15 4.29 10.20 -2.12
N HIS A 16 5.56 10.61 -2.16
CA HIS A 16 6.66 9.87 -2.76
C HIS A 16 7.83 9.73 -1.75
N TRP A 17 7.50 9.74 -0.46
CA TRP A 17 8.46 9.51 0.61
C TRP A 17 8.26 8.14 1.28
N GLN A 18 7.02 7.77 1.60
CA GLN A 18 6.77 6.55 2.37
C GLN A 18 6.71 5.30 1.48
N GLN A 19 7.62 4.36 1.72
CA GLN A 19 7.62 3.03 1.12
C GLN A 19 6.48 2.16 1.68
N ARG A 20 5.76 1.45 0.80
CA ARG A 20 4.62 0.59 1.12
C ARG A 20 4.66 -0.66 0.24
N PHE A 21 3.88 -1.67 0.61
CA PHE A 21 3.72 -2.91 -0.15
C PHE A 21 2.23 -3.18 -0.37
N PRO A 22 1.59 -2.56 -1.38
CA PRO A 22 0.19 -2.83 -1.69
C PRO A 22 -0.02 -4.34 -1.85
N THR A 23 -1.01 -4.87 -1.14
CA THR A 23 -1.30 -6.32 -1.12
C THR A 23 -2.77 -6.51 -1.47
N HIS A 24 -3.06 -7.35 -2.47
CA HIS A 24 -4.43 -7.60 -2.87
C HIS A 24 -5.15 -8.44 -1.81
N VAL A 25 -6.39 -8.07 -1.46
CA VAL A 25 -7.14 -8.73 -0.37
C VAL A 25 -7.41 -10.22 -0.62
N LYS A 26 -7.52 -10.63 -1.89
CA LYS A 26 -7.63 -12.06 -2.27
C LYS A 26 -6.38 -12.87 -1.91
N ASP A 27 -5.19 -12.27 -1.94
CA ASP A 27 -3.95 -12.96 -1.59
C ASP A 27 -3.92 -13.22 -0.09
N VAL A 28 -4.29 -12.20 0.71
CA VAL A 28 -4.43 -12.36 2.17
C VAL A 28 -5.49 -13.40 2.52
N ALA A 29 -6.64 -13.38 1.85
CA ALA A 29 -7.69 -14.38 2.05
C ALA A 29 -7.19 -15.81 1.73
N THR A 30 -6.39 -15.95 0.68
CA THR A 30 -5.76 -17.22 0.31
C THR A 30 -4.79 -17.69 1.39
N VAL A 31 -3.97 -16.80 1.93
CA VAL A 31 -3.04 -17.11 3.03
C VAL A 31 -3.79 -17.53 4.29
N CYS A 32 -4.86 -16.83 4.65
CA CYS A 32 -5.70 -17.20 5.80
C CYS A 32 -6.28 -18.61 5.63
N ARG A 33 -6.82 -18.93 4.45
CA ARG A 33 -7.34 -20.26 4.13
C ARG A 33 -6.25 -21.33 4.24
N GLN A 34 -5.10 -21.10 3.61
CA GLN A 34 -3.96 -22.03 3.65
C GLN A 34 -3.46 -22.27 5.07
N LEU A 35 -3.38 -21.22 5.89
CA LEU A 35 -2.95 -21.33 7.28
C LEU A 35 -3.95 -22.15 8.11
N ALA A 36 -5.24 -21.93 7.90
CA ALA A 36 -6.30 -22.70 8.55
C ALA A 36 -6.27 -24.19 8.14
N GLU A 37 -6.20 -24.48 6.84
CA GLU A 37 -6.09 -25.84 6.31
C GLU A 37 -4.85 -26.56 6.85
N LYS A 38 -3.70 -25.89 6.87
CA LYS A 38 -2.47 -26.46 7.42
C LYS A 38 -2.59 -26.73 8.92
N ARG A 39 -3.24 -25.83 9.66
CA ARG A 39 -3.47 -26.00 11.10
C ARG A 39 -4.39 -27.19 11.43
N MET A 40 -5.30 -27.57 10.54
CA MET A 40 -6.14 -28.76 10.72
C MET A 40 -5.32 -30.05 10.73
N LEU A 41 -4.25 -30.11 9.93
CA LEU A 41 -3.35 -31.26 9.84
C LEU A 41 -2.18 -31.17 10.83
N ASP A 42 -1.75 -29.96 11.15
CA ASP A 42 -0.56 -29.69 11.96
C ASP A 42 -0.87 -28.69 13.09
N PRO A 43 -1.05 -29.16 14.34
CA PRO A 43 -1.29 -28.30 15.50
C PRO A 43 -0.15 -27.36 15.86
N SER A 44 1.06 -27.55 15.30
CA SER A 44 2.22 -26.69 15.56
C SER A 44 2.12 -25.33 14.86
N ILE A 45 1.21 -25.18 13.90
CA ILE A 45 0.96 -23.91 13.20
C ILE A 45 0.29 -22.90 14.14
N LYS A 46 1.10 -22.11 14.84
CA LYS A 46 0.66 -21.07 15.78
C LYS A 46 1.71 -19.97 15.87
N GLY A 47 1.32 -18.81 16.39
CA GLY A 47 2.21 -17.65 16.56
C GLY A 47 1.98 -16.57 15.51
N THR A 48 2.98 -15.71 15.31
CA THR A 48 2.91 -14.54 14.44
C THR A 48 3.42 -14.87 13.05
N PHE A 49 2.61 -14.62 12.02
CA PHE A 49 2.97 -14.77 10.61
C PHE A 49 2.90 -13.42 9.90
N HIS A 50 3.83 -13.17 8.98
CA HIS A 50 3.83 -11.98 8.14
C HIS A 50 3.56 -12.38 6.68
N TRP A 51 2.75 -11.58 6.00
CA TRP A 51 2.51 -11.70 4.57
C TRP A 51 2.33 -10.30 3.97
N SER A 52 2.91 -10.07 2.80
CA SER A 52 2.79 -8.83 2.04
C SER A 52 2.99 -9.12 0.55
N GLY A 53 2.50 -8.23 -0.31
CA GLY A 53 2.91 -8.17 -1.71
C GLY A 53 4.42 -7.93 -1.84
N ASN A 54 4.96 -8.25 -3.01
CA ASN A 54 6.38 -8.12 -3.32
C ASN A 54 6.72 -6.82 -4.07
N GLU A 55 5.71 -6.04 -4.46
CA GLU A 55 5.88 -4.75 -5.13
C GLU A 55 6.02 -3.64 -4.08
N GLN A 56 7.22 -3.08 -3.95
CA GLN A 56 7.44 -1.88 -3.15
C GLN A 56 6.98 -0.65 -3.94
N MET A 57 6.11 0.16 -3.34
CA MET A 57 5.56 1.36 -3.98
C MET A 57 5.32 2.50 -2.98
N THR A 58 5.48 3.75 -3.42
CA THR A 58 4.92 4.93 -2.76
C THR A 58 3.49 5.20 -3.25
N LYS A 59 2.79 6.19 -2.65
CA LYS A 59 1.47 6.60 -3.16
C LYS A 59 1.54 7.20 -4.57
N TYR A 60 2.61 7.91 -4.90
CA TYR A 60 2.83 8.42 -6.25
C TYR A 60 2.98 7.27 -7.26
N GLU A 61 3.81 6.27 -6.98
CA GLU A 61 4.00 5.12 -7.87
C GLU A 61 2.71 4.31 -8.04
N MET A 62 1.98 4.06 -6.95
CA MET A 62 0.65 3.44 -7.05
C MET A 62 -0.33 4.27 -7.89
N ALA A 63 -0.27 5.60 -7.81
CA ALA A 63 -1.14 6.48 -8.61
C ALA A 63 -0.78 6.42 -10.10
N CYS A 64 0.51 6.37 -10.45
CA CYS A 64 0.97 6.17 -11.83
C CYS A 64 0.53 4.81 -12.37
N ALA A 65 0.74 3.72 -11.62
CA ALA A 65 0.32 2.38 -12.04
C ALA A 65 -1.20 2.28 -12.27
N ILE A 66 -2.02 2.93 -11.42
CA ILE A 66 -3.46 3.03 -11.65
C ILE A 66 -3.75 3.81 -12.92
N ALA A 67 -3.13 4.98 -13.13
CA ALA A 67 -3.36 5.78 -14.32
C ALA A 67 -3.01 5.01 -15.60
N ASP A 68 -1.88 4.30 -15.60
CA ASP A 68 -1.44 3.47 -16.72
C ASP A 68 -2.44 2.34 -17.01
N ALA A 69 -2.92 1.65 -15.98
CA ALA A 69 -3.90 0.57 -16.10
C ALA A 69 -5.26 1.03 -16.69
N PHE A 70 -5.61 2.31 -16.55
CA PHE A 70 -6.84 2.91 -17.07
C PHE A 70 -6.61 3.86 -18.25
N ASN A 71 -5.39 3.93 -18.80
CA ASN A 71 -5.00 4.86 -19.88
C ASN A 71 -5.32 6.34 -19.57
N LEU A 72 -5.10 6.78 -18.33
CA LEU A 72 -5.34 8.15 -17.86
C LEU A 72 -4.04 8.97 -17.88
N PRO A 73 -4.11 10.31 -18.09
CA PRO A 73 -2.94 11.17 -18.05
C PRO A 73 -2.37 11.28 -16.63
N ILE A 74 -1.04 11.38 -16.52
CA ILE A 74 -0.33 11.50 -15.22
C ILE A 74 0.32 12.88 -15.00
N SER A 75 0.30 13.77 -15.98
CA SER A 75 1.05 15.04 -15.97
C SER A 75 0.65 15.99 -14.84
N HIS A 76 -0.56 15.84 -14.29
CA HIS A 76 -1.06 16.62 -13.16
C HIS A 76 -0.62 16.07 -11.79
N LEU A 77 -0.08 14.85 -11.72
CA LEU A 77 0.41 14.22 -10.50
C LEU A 77 1.78 14.79 -10.14
N ARG A 78 1.96 15.23 -8.89
CA ARG A 78 3.21 15.81 -8.39
C ARG A 78 3.79 14.95 -7.27
N PRO A 79 4.98 14.33 -7.44
CA PRO A 79 5.61 13.56 -6.39
C PRO A 79 6.11 14.50 -5.28
N VAL A 80 5.81 14.17 -4.02
CA VAL A 80 6.27 14.89 -2.85
C VAL A 80 7.16 13.99 -2.01
N SER A 81 8.47 14.25 -2.04
CA SER A 81 9.49 13.45 -1.34
C SER A 81 9.82 13.98 0.06
N THR A 82 9.17 15.06 0.50
CA THR A 82 9.39 15.61 1.84
C THR A 82 8.50 14.94 2.87
N ARG A 83 9.07 14.66 4.06
CA ARG A 83 8.38 14.05 5.21
C ARG A 83 7.22 14.91 5.76
N HIS A 84 7.07 16.14 5.26
CA HIS A 84 6.12 17.15 5.74
C HIS A 84 4.99 17.40 4.75
N LEU A 85 4.24 16.36 4.38
CA LEU A 85 2.85 16.58 4.02
C LEU A 85 2.11 16.91 5.32
N LYS A 86 1.75 18.18 5.55
CA LYS A 86 0.90 18.56 6.69
C LYS A 86 -0.32 17.64 6.69
N PRO A 87 -0.51 16.77 7.71
CA PRO A 87 -1.68 15.91 7.76
C PRO A 87 -2.90 16.81 7.93
N ARG A 88 -3.88 16.74 7.01
CA ARG A 88 -5.11 17.53 7.11
C ARG A 88 -6.16 16.89 8.03
N PHE A 89 -5.91 15.71 8.58
CA PHE A 89 -6.83 15.07 9.52
C PHE A 89 -6.07 14.31 10.61
N SER A 90 -6.50 14.50 11.86
CA SER A 90 -6.00 13.88 13.08
C SER A 90 -5.91 12.37 12.95
N GLN A 91 -4.69 11.81 12.94
CA GLN A 91 -4.50 10.37 13.12
C GLN A 91 -3.73 10.14 14.40
N ALA A 92 -4.38 9.38 15.30
CA ALA A 92 -3.72 8.66 16.37
C ALA A 92 -2.52 7.91 15.78
N GLN A 93 -1.34 8.22 16.31
CA GLN A 93 -0.11 7.53 15.99
C GLN A 93 -0.20 6.13 16.57
N SER A 94 -0.54 5.14 15.75
CA SER A 94 -0.23 3.75 16.07
C SER A 94 1.28 3.60 15.95
N HIS A 95 1.94 3.51 17.11
CA HIS A 95 3.37 3.36 17.24
C HIS A 95 3.85 2.01 16.65
N ARG A 96 4.95 2.07 15.90
CA ARG A 96 5.92 1.00 15.58
C ARG A 96 5.39 -0.23 14.82
N CYS A 97 5.87 -0.32 13.57
CA CYS A 97 6.53 -1.56 13.13
C CYS A 97 7.70 -1.17 12.22
N SER A 98 8.89 -1.03 12.83
CA SER A 98 10.15 -1.08 12.11
C SER A 98 10.61 -2.54 12.21
N ALA A 99 10.45 -3.29 11.13
CA ALA A 99 11.00 -4.63 11.00
C ALA A 99 11.36 -4.87 9.53
N TYR A 100 12.61 -4.53 9.21
CA TYR A 100 13.52 -5.26 8.32
C TYR A 100 12.84 -6.14 7.24
N CYS A 101 12.72 -5.62 6.02
CA CYS A 101 12.77 -6.46 4.82
C CYS A 101 14.23 -6.59 4.43
N ARG A 102 14.79 -7.80 4.55
CA ARG A 102 15.89 -8.25 3.69
C ARG A 102 15.27 -8.92 2.48
#